data_AF-A0AAN0JDG5-F1
#
_entry.id   AF-A0AAN0JDG5-F1
#
_cell.length_a   1.000
_cell.length_b   1.000
_cell.length_c   1.000
_cell.angle_alpha   90.00
_cell.angle_beta   90.00
_cell.angle_gamma   90.00
#
_symmetry.space_group_name_H-M   'P 1'
#
loop_
_entity.id
_entity.type
_entity.pdbx_description
1 polymer ?
#
loop_
_entity_poly.entity_id
_entity_poly.type
_entity_poly.pdbx_seq_one_letter_code
_entity_poly.pdbx_strand_id
1 'polypeptide(L)'
;MDKPCEVILSPDKSNILYTVYEIKGSLLSNAIFHHILNELRVKRSSLNRILIYCKCKTNCAELYRFFSLNLGDKFTEPPGASPRIPECWLVDMFFKSTEEEVKDSIITNFSKSSPLRIVIATVAFGMGVNCPDVHLILHFSPPHDIENYVQEVGRGRRDGAQTFAILLHNKKLLKESSDYMTRYVNYKKECRRDSLYKFFDKYSHSQENYGCPLL
;
A
#
# COMPACT_ATOMS: atom_id res chain seq x y z
N MET A 1 21.39 5.28 33.86
CA MET A 1 20.95 4.00 33.24
C MET A 1 22.16 3.54 32.45
N ASP A 2 22.98 2.65 33.01
CA ASP A 2 24.41 2.65 32.65
C ASP A 2 24.85 1.58 31.65
N LYS A 3 23.93 0.78 31.09
CA LYS A 3 24.19 -0.01 29.87
C LYS A 3 22.88 -0.20 29.09
N PRO A 4 22.73 0.36 27.87
CA PRO A 4 21.58 0.06 27.04
C PRO A 4 21.62 -1.42 26.62
N CYS A 5 20.49 -2.10 26.76
CA CYS A 5 20.30 -3.45 26.21
C CYS A 5 19.85 -3.32 24.75
N GLU A 6 20.58 -3.94 23.84
CA GLU A 6 20.21 -3.99 22.43
C GLU A 6 19.23 -5.13 22.20
N VAL A 7 18.07 -4.81 21.62
CA VAL A 7 17.03 -5.77 21.26
C VAL A 7 16.85 -5.69 19.75
N ILE A 8 17.18 -6.78 19.06
CA ILE A 8 17.07 -6.90 17.61
C ILE A 8 15.93 -7.87 17.31
N LEU A 9 14.94 -7.40 16.57
CA LEU A 9 13.78 -8.19 16.17
C LEU A 9 13.60 -8.11 14.67
N SER A 10 13.15 -9.21 14.06
CA SER A 10 12.75 -9.22 12.66
C SER A 10 11.56 -8.28 12.43
N PRO A 11 11.56 -7.48 11.36
CA PRO A 11 10.40 -6.70 10.95
C PRO A 11 9.33 -7.53 10.22
N ASP A 12 9.46 -8.87 10.19
CA ASP A 12 8.51 -9.77 9.53
C ASP A 12 7.12 -9.75 10.18
N LYS A 13 6.11 -9.74 9.31
CA LYS A 13 4.70 -9.90 9.64
C LYS A 13 4.16 -11.09 8.86
N SER A 14 3.95 -12.19 9.57
CA SER A 14 3.51 -13.46 8.99
C SER A 14 2.15 -13.37 8.28
N ASN A 15 1.30 -12.42 8.65
CA ASN A 15 -0.02 -12.20 8.05
C ASN A 15 0.00 -11.44 6.71
N ILE A 16 1.18 -11.00 6.22
CA ILE A 16 1.30 -10.29 4.93
C ILE A 16 1.67 -11.27 3.82
N LEU A 17 0.89 -11.31 2.74
CA LEU A 17 1.19 -12.08 1.54
C LEU A 17 1.78 -11.18 0.46
N TYR A 18 3.00 -11.48 0.01
CA TYR A 18 3.73 -10.68 -0.96
C TYR A 18 3.56 -11.22 -2.39
N THR A 19 3.11 -10.36 -3.30
CA THR A 19 2.98 -10.69 -4.73
C THR A 19 3.60 -9.59 -5.59
N VAL A 20 4.27 -9.97 -6.68
CA VAL A 20 4.90 -9.05 -7.62
C VAL A 20 4.38 -9.33 -9.02
N TYR A 21 3.85 -8.30 -9.70
CA TYR A 21 3.30 -8.40 -11.06
C TYR A 21 4.03 -7.49 -12.04
N GLU A 22 4.46 -8.07 -13.15
CA GLU A 22 4.96 -7.32 -14.30
C GLU A 22 3.80 -6.81 -15.15
N ILE A 23 3.80 -5.51 -15.45
CA ILE A 23 2.77 -4.86 -16.25
C ILE A 23 3.28 -4.65 -17.67
N LYS A 24 2.48 -5.11 -18.63
CA LYS A 24 2.64 -4.85 -20.07
C LYS A 24 1.65 -3.76 -20.48
N GLY A 25 2.11 -2.70 -21.13
CA GLY A 25 1.25 -1.60 -21.60
C GLY A 25 0.94 -0.53 -20.54
N SER A 26 -0.20 0.14 -20.69
CA SER A 26 -0.61 1.22 -19.78
C SER A 26 -0.93 0.65 -18.39
N LEU A 27 -0.42 1.31 -17.34
CA LEU A 27 -0.65 0.85 -15.97
C LEU A 27 -2.13 0.87 -15.57
N LEU A 28 -2.91 1.84 -16.06
CA LEU A 28 -4.32 1.98 -15.73
C LEU A 28 -5.21 0.95 -16.42
N SER A 29 -4.76 0.37 -17.55
CA SER A 29 -5.45 -0.75 -18.20
C SER A 29 -5.22 -2.10 -17.51
N ASN A 30 -4.47 -2.11 -16.40
CA ASN A 30 -4.21 -3.34 -15.67
C ASN A 30 -5.50 -3.90 -15.04
N ALA A 31 -5.72 -5.21 -15.20
CA ALA A 31 -6.88 -5.92 -14.67
C ALA A 31 -7.08 -5.73 -13.15
N ILE A 32 -6.00 -5.48 -12.40
CA ILE A 32 -6.04 -5.24 -10.95
C ILE A 32 -6.86 -3.99 -10.62
N PHE A 33 -6.66 -2.86 -11.33
CA PHE A 33 -7.42 -1.64 -11.05
C PHE A 33 -8.89 -1.77 -11.45
N HIS A 34 -9.18 -2.48 -12.55
CA HIS A 34 -10.55 -2.80 -12.93
C HIS A 34 -11.24 -3.72 -11.91
N HIS A 35 -10.53 -4.69 -11.36
CA HIS A 35 -11.05 -5.55 -10.29
C HIS A 35 -11.36 -4.74 -9.03
N ILE A 36 -10.42 -3.89 -8.56
CA ILE A 36 -10.62 -3.01 -7.41
C ILE A 36 -11.81 -2.06 -7.64
N LEU A 37 -11.91 -1.47 -8.83
CA LEU A 37 -13.02 -0.61 -9.23
C LEU A 37 -14.37 -1.35 -9.15
N ASN A 38 -14.44 -2.58 -9.66
CA ASN A 38 -15.67 -3.38 -9.63
C ASN A 38 -16.05 -3.77 -8.19
N GLU A 39 -15.09 -4.19 -7.38
CA GLU A 39 -15.29 -4.47 -5.96
C GLU A 39 -15.79 -3.23 -5.22
N LEU A 40 -15.17 -2.06 -5.44
CA LEU A 40 -15.60 -0.81 -4.83
C LEU A 40 -17.00 -0.38 -5.29
N ARG A 41 -17.36 -0.63 -6.56
CA ARG A 41 -18.68 -0.33 -7.10
C ARG A 41 -19.79 -1.15 -6.42
N VAL A 42 -19.50 -2.41 -6.07
CA VAL A 42 -20.45 -3.33 -5.43
C VAL A 42 -20.48 -3.15 -3.91
N LYS A 43 -19.31 -3.21 -3.27
CA LYS A 43 -19.19 -3.20 -1.79
C LYS A 43 -19.28 -1.80 -1.21
N ARG A 44 -18.86 -0.76 -1.96
CA ARG A 44 -18.89 0.64 -1.49
C ARG A 44 -18.22 0.79 -0.13
N SER A 45 -18.91 1.37 0.86
CA SER A 45 -18.47 1.49 2.24
C SER A 45 -18.31 0.14 2.97
N SER A 46 -18.71 -1.00 2.41
CA SER A 46 -18.38 -2.32 3.00
C SER A 46 -17.08 -2.92 2.45
N LEU A 47 -16.39 -2.26 1.51
CA LEU A 47 -15.09 -2.73 1.03
C LEU A 47 -14.07 -2.70 2.19
N ASN A 48 -13.09 -3.61 2.18
CA ASN A 48 -11.96 -3.48 3.08
C ASN A 48 -11.05 -2.32 2.63
N ARG A 49 -10.34 -1.70 3.56
CA ARG A 49 -9.47 -0.56 3.24
C ARG A 49 -8.29 -0.97 2.36
N ILE A 50 -7.99 -0.12 1.37
CA ILE A 50 -6.92 -0.29 0.40
C ILE A 50 -6.02 0.95 0.45
N LEU A 51 -4.71 0.73 0.48
CA LEU A 51 -3.72 1.78 0.37
C LEU A 51 -2.92 1.58 -0.92
N ILE A 52 -2.89 2.60 -1.77
CA ILE A 52 -2.17 2.56 -3.05
C ILE A 52 -0.98 3.52 -2.98
N TYR A 53 0.25 2.99 -3.01
CA TYR A 53 1.47 3.77 -3.06
C TYR A 53 1.87 4.10 -4.50
N CYS A 54 2.11 5.37 -4.74
CA CYS A 54 2.54 5.95 -6.01
C CYS A 54 3.83 6.70 -5.83
N LYS A 55 4.66 6.74 -6.89
CA LYS A 55 5.92 7.48 -6.84
C LYS A 55 5.77 9.00 -6.84
N CYS A 56 4.79 9.52 -7.56
CA CYS A 56 4.60 10.95 -7.75
C CYS A 56 3.11 11.32 -7.77
N LYS A 57 2.83 12.61 -7.54
CA LYS A 57 1.47 13.15 -7.50
C LYS A 57 0.73 12.99 -8.81
N THR A 58 1.43 13.01 -9.94
CA THR A 58 0.83 12.79 -11.26
C THR A 58 0.18 11.41 -11.34
N ASN A 59 0.88 10.36 -10.88
CA ASN A 59 0.33 9.00 -10.83
C ASN A 59 -0.85 8.91 -9.85
N CYS A 60 -0.80 9.63 -8.71
CA CYS A 60 -1.93 9.71 -7.80
C CYS A 60 -3.16 10.32 -8.49
N ALA A 61 -2.98 11.45 -9.16
CA ALA A 61 -4.06 12.16 -9.86
C ALA A 61 -4.64 11.32 -11.00
N GLU A 62 -3.81 10.60 -11.74
CA GLU A 62 -4.23 9.66 -12.79
C GLU A 62 -5.13 8.54 -12.23
N LEU A 63 -4.71 7.89 -11.14
CA LEU A 63 -5.51 6.85 -10.49
C LEU A 63 -6.79 7.41 -9.87
N TYR A 64 -6.72 8.56 -9.20
CA TYR A 64 -7.88 9.21 -8.63
C TYR A 64 -8.91 9.53 -9.70
N ARG A 65 -8.47 10.11 -10.82
CA ARG A 65 -9.31 10.38 -11.99
C ARG A 65 -9.88 9.10 -12.59
N PHE A 66 -9.10 8.02 -12.65
CA PHE A 66 -9.60 6.71 -13.08
C PHE A 66 -10.79 6.25 -12.22
N PHE A 67 -10.67 6.27 -10.89
CA PHE A 67 -11.79 5.88 -10.01
C PHE A 67 -12.97 6.85 -10.12
N SER A 68 -12.70 8.16 -10.09
CA SER A 68 -13.73 9.20 -10.15
C SER A 68 -14.57 9.11 -11.42
N LEU A 69 -13.93 9.03 -12.60
CA LEU A 69 -14.64 8.96 -13.88
C LEU A 69 -15.42 7.64 -14.04
N ASN A 70 -14.86 6.52 -13.61
CA ASN A 70 -15.49 5.21 -13.80
C ASN A 70 -16.57 4.90 -12.74
N LEU A 71 -16.57 5.58 -11.61
CA LEU A 71 -17.64 5.45 -10.60
C LEU A 71 -18.77 6.45 -10.86
N GLY A 72 -18.50 7.66 -11.36
CA GLY A 72 -19.53 8.70 -11.53
C GLY A 72 -20.23 8.98 -10.19
N ASP A 73 -21.57 8.97 -10.18
CA ASP A 73 -22.37 9.18 -8.95
C ASP A 73 -22.03 8.16 -7.86
N LYS A 74 -21.55 6.97 -8.23
CA LYS A 74 -21.12 5.93 -7.30
C LYS A 74 -19.78 6.25 -6.64
N PHE A 75 -19.15 7.40 -6.88
CA PHE A 75 -17.92 7.81 -6.20
C PHE A 75 -18.14 8.21 -4.74
N THR A 76 -19.35 8.63 -4.40
CA THR A 76 -19.72 9.13 -3.07
C THR A 76 -20.68 8.19 -2.33
N GLU A 77 -20.71 8.24 -1.01
CA GLU A 77 -21.68 7.53 -0.16
C GLU A 77 -22.49 8.55 0.65
N PRO A 78 -23.82 8.66 0.44
CA PRO A 78 -24.62 7.93 -0.55
C PRO A 78 -24.29 8.31 -2.00
N PRO A 79 -24.59 7.46 -3.00
CA PRO A 79 -24.37 7.78 -4.41
C PRO A 79 -25.04 9.11 -4.82
N GLY A 80 -24.30 9.95 -5.55
CA GLY A 80 -24.78 11.25 -6.01
C GLY A 80 -24.69 12.37 -4.97
N ALA A 81 -24.13 12.12 -3.79
CA ALA A 81 -23.81 13.19 -2.84
C ALA A 81 -22.85 14.21 -3.46
N SER A 82 -22.94 15.46 -2.99
CA SER A 82 -22.15 16.58 -3.52
C SER A 82 -20.65 16.25 -3.53
N PRO A 83 -19.94 16.44 -4.66
CA PRO A 83 -18.51 16.20 -4.72
C PRO A 83 -17.71 17.21 -3.89
N ARG A 84 -18.35 18.23 -3.29
CA ARG A 84 -17.68 19.19 -2.40
C ARG A 84 -17.63 18.74 -0.93
N ILE A 85 -18.11 17.54 -0.63
CA ILE A 85 -18.16 16.97 0.73
C ILE A 85 -17.18 15.78 0.79
N PRO A 86 -15.92 15.99 1.21
CA PRO A 86 -14.89 14.95 1.24
C PRO A 86 -15.25 13.75 2.13
N GLU A 87 -16.06 13.96 3.16
CA GLU A 87 -16.53 12.92 4.09
C GLU A 87 -17.39 11.86 3.39
N CYS A 88 -17.99 12.21 2.23
CA CYS A 88 -18.76 11.27 1.42
C CYS A 88 -17.89 10.48 0.43
N TRP A 89 -16.61 10.82 0.23
CA TRP A 89 -15.80 10.19 -0.82
C TRP A 89 -15.36 8.77 -0.48
N LEU A 90 -15.42 7.88 -1.46
CA LEU A 90 -14.89 6.52 -1.33
C LEU A 90 -13.37 6.42 -1.58
N VAL A 91 -12.80 7.40 -2.29
CA VAL A 91 -11.39 7.44 -2.69
C VAL A 91 -10.82 8.83 -2.41
N ASP A 92 -9.60 8.92 -1.88
CA ASP A 92 -8.90 10.18 -1.64
C ASP A 92 -7.39 10.10 -1.94
N MET A 93 -6.71 11.24 -2.01
CA MET A 93 -5.28 11.35 -2.28
C MET A 93 -4.50 11.92 -1.09
N PHE A 94 -3.35 11.30 -0.77
CA PHE A 94 -2.51 11.71 0.34
C PHE A 94 -1.05 11.92 -0.09
N PHE A 95 -0.55 13.15 -0.11
CA PHE A 95 0.84 13.41 -0.49
C PHE A 95 1.50 14.47 0.40
N LYS A 96 2.83 14.52 0.33
CA LYS A 96 3.66 15.30 1.27
C LYS A 96 3.24 16.77 1.41
N SER A 97 2.83 17.40 0.32
CA SER A 97 2.44 18.83 0.31
C SER A 97 0.94 19.08 0.44
N THR A 98 0.14 18.08 0.81
CA THR A 98 -1.24 18.32 1.21
C THR A 98 -1.24 19.14 2.50
N GLU A 99 -2.14 20.12 2.62
CA GLU A 99 -2.31 20.92 3.84
C GLU A 99 -2.53 20.01 5.05
N GLU A 100 -1.98 20.37 6.21
CA GLU A 100 -2.04 19.52 7.42
C GLU A 100 -3.49 19.24 7.86
N GLU A 101 -4.38 20.23 7.79
CA GLU A 101 -5.80 20.04 8.11
C GLU A 101 -6.46 18.98 7.22
N VAL A 102 -6.10 18.96 5.93
CA VAL A 102 -6.61 17.97 4.97
C VAL A 102 -6.01 16.60 5.24
N LYS A 103 -4.71 16.52 5.58
CA LYS A 103 -4.07 15.27 5.99
C LYS A 103 -4.75 14.68 7.22
N ASP A 104 -5.03 15.48 8.23
CA ASP A 104 -5.68 15.05 9.47
C ASP A 104 -7.12 14.56 9.21
N SER A 105 -7.84 15.23 8.32
CA SER A 105 -9.17 14.79 7.88
C SER A 105 -9.10 13.43 7.16
N ILE A 106 -8.18 13.27 6.20
CA ILE A 106 -7.99 12.01 5.47
C ILE A 106 -7.60 10.89 6.44
N ILE A 107 -6.66 11.13 7.35
CA ILE A 107 -6.23 10.15 8.36
C ILE A 107 -7.42 9.77 9.24
N THR A 108 -8.21 10.74 9.71
CA THR A 108 -9.38 10.49 10.56
C THR A 108 -10.43 9.66 9.82
N ASN A 109 -10.78 10.04 8.59
CA ASN A 109 -11.74 9.32 7.75
C ASN A 109 -11.22 7.93 7.40
N PHE A 110 -9.95 7.80 7.06
CA PHE A 110 -9.35 6.52 6.77
C PHE A 110 -9.15 5.66 8.01
N SER A 111 -9.26 6.22 9.23
CA SER A 111 -9.10 5.48 10.49
C SER A 111 -10.41 5.01 11.10
N LYS A 112 -11.44 5.86 11.07
CA LYS A 112 -12.72 5.63 11.74
C LYS A 112 -13.80 5.13 10.77
N SER A 113 -14.97 4.78 11.30
CA SER A 113 -16.13 4.44 10.47
C SER A 113 -16.49 5.65 9.59
N SER A 114 -16.13 5.58 8.31
CA SER A 114 -16.42 6.58 7.28
C SER A 114 -16.68 5.85 5.96
N PRO A 115 -17.08 6.54 4.88
CA PRO A 115 -17.08 5.99 3.52
C PRO A 115 -15.72 5.72 2.90
N LEU A 116 -14.65 6.39 3.33
CA LEU A 116 -13.35 6.35 2.65
C LEU A 116 -12.71 4.95 2.67
N ARG A 117 -12.51 4.35 1.50
CA ARG A 117 -11.98 2.97 1.34
C ARG A 117 -10.64 2.87 0.64
N ILE A 118 -10.34 3.78 -0.27
CA ILE A 118 -9.07 3.76 -1.00
C ILE A 118 -8.35 5.07 -0.75
N VAL A 119 -7.10 5.01 -0.27
CA VAL A 119 -6.22 6.18 -0.27
C VAL A 119 -5.08 5.94 -1.24
N ILE A 120 -4.84 6.93 -2.11
CA ILE A 120 -3.76 6.92 -3.09
C ILE A 120 -2.68 7.88 -2.61
N ALA A 121 -1.50 7.38 -2.28
CA ALA A 121 -0.50 8.14 -1.54
C ALA A 121 0.88 8.16 -2.19
N THR A 122 1.65 9.24 -2.00
CA THR A 122 3.08 9.29 -2.38
C THR A 122 4.04 9.02 -1.23
N VAL A 123 3.52 9.04 0.00
CA VAL A 123 4.27 8.86 1.24
C VAL A 123 3.38 8.08 2.19
N ALA A 124 3.99 7.36 3.13
CA ALA A 124 3.22 6.78 4.22
C ALA A 124 2.55 7.90 5.03
N PHE A 125 1.37 7.62 5.59
CA PHE A 125 0.87 8.37 6.75
C PHE A 125 1.99 8.34 7.79
N GLY A 126 2.48 9.52 8.19
CA GLY A 126 3.78 9.73 8.84
C GLY A 126 4.05 8.91 10.11
N MET A 127 5.20 9.14 10.73
CA MET A 127 5.55 8.50 12.01
C MET A 127 4.48 8.82 13.06
N GLY A 128 3.98 7.81 13.77
CA GLY A 128 2.98 7.96 14.84
C GLY A 128 1.52 7.84 14.41
N VAL A 129 1.22 7.79 13.11
CA VAL A 129 -0.17 7.59 12.64
C VAL A 129 -0.55 6.11 12.73
N ASN A 130 -1.48 5.79 13.63
CA ASN A 130 -2.10 4.47 13.71
C ASN A 130 -3.17 4.33 12.60
N CYS A 131 -2.71 4.11 11.37
CA CYS A 131 -3.58 3.74 10.26
C CYS A 131 -4.26 2.39 10.57
N PRO A 132 -5.58 2.24 10.38
CA PRO A 132 -6.32 1.03 10.76
C PRO A 132 -6.06 -0.10 9.75
N ASP A 133 -6.64 -1.26 10.04
CA ASP A 133 -6.46 -2.54 9.32
C ASP A 133 -6.59 -2.44 7.79
N VAL A 134 -5.47 -2.16 7.11
CA VAL A 134 -5.38 -2.13 5.64
C VAL A 134 -5.30 -3.55 5.12
N HIS A 135 -6.28 -3.96 4.33
CA HIS A 135 -6.37 -5.31 3.79
C HIS A 135 -5.51 -5.50 2.54
N LEU A 136 -5.39 -4.47 1.72
CA LEU A 136 -4.57 -4.49 0.51
C LEU A 136 -3.68 -3.27 0.46
N ILE A 137 -2.38 -3.50 0.34
CA ILE A 137 -1.36 -2.50 0.06
C ILE A 137 -0.88 -2.76 -1.35
N LEU A 138 -1.08 -1.78 -2.23
CA LEU A 138 -0.72 -1.88 -3.65
C LEU A 138 0.33 -0.82 -3.98
N HIS A 139 1.48 -1.26 -4.47
CA HIS A 139 2.52 -0.36 -4.98
C HIS A 139 2.38 -0.23 -6.49
N PHE A 140 1.97 0.94 -6.95
CA PHE A 140 1.86 1.28 -8.38
C PHE A 140 3.21 1.23 -9.09
N SER A 141 4.29 1.41 -8.32
CA SER A 141 5.67 1.28 -8.78
C SER A 141 6.54 0.78 -7.63
N PRO A 142 7.66 0.10 -7.92
CA PRO A 142 8.63 -0.26 -6.90
C PRO A 142 9.12 0.99 -6.14
N PRO A 143 9.20 0.92 -4.80
CA PRO A 143 9.91 1.91 -4.02
C PRO A 143 11.39 2.00 -4.44
N HIS A 144 12.09 3.01 -3.91
CA HIS A 144 13.54 3.13 -4.14
C HIS A 144 14.27 1.92 -3.53
N ASP A 145 13.94 1.57 -2.29
CA ASP A 145 14.67 0.59 -1.48
C ASP A 145 13.74 -0.39 -0.78
N ILE A 146 14.31 -1.51 -0.32
CA ILE A 146 13.56 -2.56 0.39
C ILE A 146 13.09 -2.08 1.76
N GLU A 147 13.85 -1.23 2.45
CA GLU A 147 13.46 -0.67 3.75
C GLU A 147 12.17 0.14 3.63
N ASN A 148 12.08 0.98 2.60
CA ASN A 148 10.86 1.74 2.30
C ASN A 148 9.70 0.77 2.01
N TYR A 149 9.94 -0.25 1.18
CA TYR A 149 8.92 -1.25 0.87
C TYR A 149 8.41 -1.99 2.12
N VAL A 150 9.31 -2.42 3.03
CA VAL A 150 8.96 -3.10 4.29
C VAL A 150 8.20 -2.18 5.24
N GLN A 151 8.60 -0.92 5.37
CA GLN A 151 7.87 0.05 6.20
C GLN A 151 6.46 0.33 5.67
N GLU A 152 6.32 0.46 4.36
CA GLU A 152 5.06 0.73 3.68
C GLU A 152 4.08 -0.46 3.78
N VAL A 153 4.51 -1.67 3.44
CA VAL A 153 3.69 -2.89 3.59
C VAL A 153 3.41 -3.22 5.06
N GLY A 154 4.27 -2.80 5.98
CA GLY A 154 4.08 -2.92 7.43
C GLY A 154 2.84 -2.18 7.96
N ARG A 155 2.15 -1.38 7.13
CA ARG A 155 0.84 -0.78 7.42
C ARG A 155 -0.34 -1.76 7.33
N GLY A 156 -0.08 -3.03 7.00
CA GLY A 156 -1.08 -4.09 6.98
C GLY A 156 -1.80 -4.27 8.31
N ARG A 157 -2.88 -5.07 8.28
CA ARG A 157 -3.73 -5.35 9.44
C ARG A 157 -2.93 -5.77 10.66
N ARG A 158 -3.30 -5.23 11.83
CA ARG A 158 -2.61 -5.47 13.11
C ARG A 158 -3.29 -6.53 13.96
N ASP A 159 -4.55 -6.80 13.66
CA ASP A 159 -5.35 -7.88 14.26
C ASP A 159 -4.89 -9.30 13.85
N GLY A 160 -3.83 -9.41 13.05
CA GLY A 160 -3.29 -10.67 12.55
C GLY A 160 -4.06 -11.25 11.36
N ALA A 161 -5.15 -10.63 10.93
CA ALA A 161 -5.87 -11.06 9.74
C ALA A 161 -5.04 -10.77 8.48
N GLN A 162 -5.33 -11.54 7.43
CA GLN A 162 -4.52 -11.55 6.22
C GLN A 162 -4.52 -10.19 5.51
N THR A 163 -3.32 -9.73 5.17
CA THR A 163 -3.04 -8.55 4.35
C THR A 163 -2.38 -8.99 3.05
N PHE A 164 -2.77 -8.40 1.94
CA PHE A 164 -2.10 -8.60 0.65
C PHE A 164 -1.19 -7.40 0.35
N ALA A 165 0.05 -7.66 -0.01
CA ALA A 165 1.00 -6.68 -0.52
C ALA A 165 1.27 -6.98 -2.00
N ILE A 166 0.76 -6.14 -2.89
CA ILE A 166 0.90 -6.29 -4.34
C ILE A 166 1.84 -5.22 -4.87
N LEU A 167 2.95 -5.65 -5.47
CA LEU A 167 3.91 -4.75 -6.09
C LEU A 167 3.84 -4.84 -7.62
N LEU A 168 3.53 -3.72 -8.26
CA LEU A 168 3.50 -3.59 -9.71
C LEU A 168 4.83 -3.06 -10.23
N HIS A 169 5.31 -3.59 -11.35
CA HIS A 169 6.53 -3.11 -11.98
C HIS A 169 6.51 -3.23 -13.50
N ASN A 170 7.37 -2.46 -14.15
CA ASN A 170 7.81 -2.69 -15.52
C ASN A 170 9.26 -2.22 -15.67
N LYS A 171 9.87 -2.45 -16.83
CA LYS A 171 11.27 -2.07 -17.08
C LYS A 171 11.56 -0.57 -16.88
N LYS A 172 10.58 0.31 -17.13
CA LYS A 172 10.73 1.77 -16.97
C LYS A 172 10.70 2.15 -15.49
N LEU A 173 9.76 1.62 -14.73
CA LEU A 173 9.56 1.93 -13.30
C LEU A 173 10.72 1.43 -12.44
N LEU A 174 11.39 0.34 -12.84
CA LEU A 174 12.53 -0.22 -12.12
C LEU A 174 13.82 0.60 -12.23
N LYS A 175 13.94 1.50 -13.21
CA LYS A 175 15.20 2.23 -13.47
C LYS A 175 15.68 3.11 -12.31
N GLU A 176 14.77 3.45 -11.42
CA GLU A 176 15.02 4.39 -10.32
C GLU A 176 15.00 3.68 -8.96
N SER A 177 14.94 2.34 -8.96
CA SER A 177 15.04 1.51 -7.76
C SER A 177 16.49 1.07 -7.54
N SER A 178 16.88 0.88 -6.29
CA SER A 178 18.17 0.30 -5.91
C SER A 178 18.40 -1.08 -6.53
N ASP A 179 19.66 -1.50 -6.60
CA ASP A 179 20.04 -2.81 -7.14
C ASP A 179 19.37 -3.96 -6.38
N TYR A 180 19.27 -3.84 -5.06
CA TYR A 180 18.63 -4.85 -4.24
C TYR A 180 17.12 -4.91 -4.51
N MET A 181 16.43 -3.77 -4.61
CA MET A 181 15.01 -3.74 -4.95
C MET A 181 14.76 -4.32 -6.35
N THR A 182 15.63 -3.99 -7.31
CA THR A 182 15.59 -4.53 -8.67
C THR A 182 15.80 -6.04 -8.67
N ARG A 183 16.73 -6.55 -7.86
CA ARG A 183 16.95 -7.99 -7.67
C ARG A 183 15.70 -8.64 -7.08
N TYR A 184 15.17 -8.11 -5.97
CA TYR A 184 13.95 -8.62 -5.34
C TYR A 184 12.82 -8.74 -6.36
N VAL A 185 12.51 -7.69 -7.11
CA VAL A 185 11.42 -7.71 -8.11
C VAL A 185 11.62 -8.80 -9.17
N ASN A 186 12.83 -8.88 -9.74
CA ASN A 186 13.13 -9.78 -10.85
C ASN A 186 13.34 -11.24 -10.42
N TYR A 187 13.59 -11.50 -9.13
CA TYR A 187 13.92 -12.83 -8.66
C TYR A 187 12.67 -13.71 -8.49
N LYS A 188 12.53 -14.74 -9.34
CA LYS A 188 11.33 -15.61 -9.39
C LYS A 188 11.52 -16.99 -8.74
N LYS A 189 12.71 -17.29 -8.22
CA LYS A 189 13.11 -18.65 -7.82
C LYS A 189 13.10 -18.91 -6.31
N GLU A 190 12.86 -17.90 -5.49
CA GLU A 190 12.78 -18.02 -4.02
C GLU A 190 11.44 -17.53 -3.49
N CYS A 191 11.12 -17.94 -2.26
CA CYS A 191 10.05 -17.35 -1.47
C CYS A 191 10.26 -15.82 -1.40
N ARG A 192 9.18 -15.06 -1.63
CA ARG A 192 9.22 -13.59 -1.57
C ARG A 192 9.56 -13.10 -0.17
N ARG A 193 9.02 -13.73 0.87
CA ARG A 193 9.31 -13.40 2.27
C ARG A 193 10.79 -13.60 2.58
N ASP A 194 11.33 -14.77 2.28
CA ASP A 194 12.76 -15.07 2.52
C ASP A 194 13.65 -14.06 1.77
N SER A 195 13.37 -13.82 0.49
CA SER A 195 14.14 -12.86 -0.31
C SER A 195 14.05 -11.43 0.23
N LEU A 196 12.94 -11.07 0.88
CA LEU A 196 12.72 -9.74 1.44
C LEU A 196 13.51 -9.57 2.76
N TYR A 197 13.43 -10.55 3.64
CA TYR A 197 14.01 -10.46 4.98
C TYR A 197 15.48 -10.87 5.06
N LYS A 198 16.03 -11.60 4.07
CA LYS A 198 17.47 -11.78 3.88
C LYS A 198 18.27 -10.47 3.87
N PHE A 199 17.64 -9.36 3.47
CA PHE A 199 18.25 -8.04 3.54
C PHE A 199 18.57 -7.61 4.98
N PHE A 200 17.69 -7.98 5.92
CA PHE A 200 17.74 -7.56 7.32
C PHE A 200 18.54 -8.53 8.20
N ASP A 201 18.79 -9.76 7.73
CA ASP A 201 19.63 -10.75 8.45
C ASP A 201 21.04 -10.25 8.76
N LYS A 202 21.58 -9.34 7.93
CA LYS A 202 22.87 -8.71 8.21
C LYS A 202 22.87 -7.87 9.51
N TYR A 203 21.69 -7.56 10.05
CA TYR A 203 21.50 -6.85 11.29
C TYR A 203 21.06 -7.77 12.44
N SER A 204 20.70 -9.04 12.20
CA SER A 204 20.32 -10.00 13.25
C SER A 204 21.43 -11.01 13.53
N HIS A 205 21.63 -11.35 14.80
CA HIS A 205 22.55 -12.43 15.21
C HIS A 205 21.88 -13.81 15.22
N SER A 206 20.58 -13.90 14.92
CA SER A 206 19.80 -15.13 14.82
C SER A 206 19.44 -15.42 13.36
N GLN A 207 19.86 -16.61 12.87
CA GLN A 207 19.34 -17.17 11.61
C GLN A 207 17.96 -17.76 11.88
N GLU A 208 16.91 -16.94 11.80
CA GLU A 208 15.53 -17.43 11.83
C GLU A 208 15.09 -17.82 10.42
N ASN A 209 14.55 -19.03 10.26
CA ASN A 209 13.87 -19.42 9.03
C ASN A 209 12.53 -18.67 8.96
N TYR A 210 12.39 -17.71 8.04
CA TYR A 210 11.18 -16.89 7.82
C TYR A 210 10.02 -17.67 7.17
N GLY A 211 9.83 -18.95 7.53
CA GLY A 211 8.98 -19.92 6.87
C GLY A 211 7.71 -19.34 6.24
N CYS A 212 7.49 -19.65 4.96
CA CYS A 212 6.25 -19.26 4.30
C CYS A 212 5.07 -19.99 4.95
N PRO A 213 3.98 -19.30 5.35
CA PRO A 213 2.70 -19.96 5.56
C PRO A 213 2.38 -20.69 4.26
N LEU A 214 2.33 -22.02 4.32
CA LEU A 214 1.93 -22.84 3.18
C LEU A 214 0.49 -22.46 2.83
N LEU A 215 0.27 -22.16 1.54
CA LEU A 215 -1.06 -21.99 0.94
C LEU A 215 -1.90 -23.25 1.11
#